data_AF-A0A4Q5M443-F1
#
_entry.id   AF-A0A4Q5M443-F1
#
_cell.length_a   1.000
_cell.length_b   1.000
_cell.length_c   1.000
_cell.angle_alpha   90.00
_cell.angle_beta   90.00
_cell.angle_gamma   90.00
#
_symmetry.space_group_name_H-M   'P 1'
#
loop_
_entity.id
_entity.type
_entity.pdbx_description
1 polymer ?
#
loop_
_entity_poly.entity_id
_entity_poly.type
_entity_poly.pdbx_seq_one_letter_code
_entity_poly.pdbx_strand_id
1 'polypeptide(L)'
;MKNTMLILILSFAYFVAYSQKGGVENEPYSTTSSKPFPSGKDVYGIFEGRGACQELAAVLKREVSADCYKTKWSLYLYQNPDTQAPATYVLEGSFYRQAIRKGNWRMTKGTKSDPDDIVFELEADNQQTIYLMKGDDNVLFFLDNDKNILTGNEHFNYTLNRVQKKLVE
;
A
#
# COMPACT_ATOMS: atom_id res chain seq x y z
N MET A 1 -20.89 -29.77 -70.65
CA MET A 1 -22.12 -29.74 -69.84
C MET A 1 -21.68 -29.88 -68.39
N LYS A 2 -21.49 -28.76 -67.69
CA LYS A 2 -22.48 -28.06 -66.85
C LYS A 2 -22.48 -28.66 -65.43
N ASN A 3 -22.38 -27.75 -64.45
CA ASN A 3 -22.78 -27.87 -63.04
C ASN A 3 -21.68 -28.26 -62.04
N THR A 4 -21.43 -27.58 -60.91
CA THR A 4 -21.88 -26.28 -60.38
C THR A 4 -20.92 -25.94 -59.23
N MET A 5 -20.22 -24.82 -59.36
CA MET A 5 -20.00 -23.78 -58.34
C MET A 5 -20.64 -24.03 -56.96
N LEU A 6 -19.84 -24.15 -55.90
CA LEU A 6 -20.20 -23.63 -54.57
C LEU A 6 -19.00 -22.93 -53.93
N ILE A 7 -19.16 -21.62 -53.79
CA ILE A 7 -18.33 -20.65 -53.10
C ILE A 7 -18.61 -20.76 -51.60
N LEU A 8 -17.58 -20.70 -50.74
CA LEU A 8 -17.63 -19.97 -49.46
C LEU A 8 -16.23 -19.83 -48.84
N ILE A 9 -15.50 -18.85 -49.36
CA ILE A 9 -14.78 -17.80 -48.61
C ILE A 9 -14.55 -18.13 -47.13
N LEU A 10 -13.38 -18.67 -46.78
CA LEU A 10 -12.82 -18.59 -45.43
C LEU A 10 -12.25 -17.18 -45.23
N SER A 11 -13.17 -16.23 -45.07
CA SER A 11 -12.87 -14.85 -44.70
C SER A 11 -12.49 -14.80 -43.23
N PHE A 12 -11.20 -14.55 -43.00
CA PHE A 12 -10.73 -13.41 -42.20
C PHE A 12 -11.56 -13.12 -40.94
N ALA A 13 -11.32 -13.89 -39.88
CA ALA A 13 -11.52 -13.41 -38.52
C ALA A 13 -10.25 -13.69 -37.73
N TYR A 14 -9.14 -13.04 -38.12
CA TYR A 14 -8.17 -12.63 -37.14
C TYR A 14 -8.91 -11.67 -36.22
N PHE A 15 -9.49 -12.22 -35.15
CA PHE A 15 -9.81 -11.44 -33.98
C PHE A 15 -8.50 -10.79 -33.56
N VAL A 16 -8.32 -9.53 -33.94
CA VAL A 16 -7.45 -8.62 -33.21
C VAL A 16 -8.05 -8.63 -31.82
N ALA A 17 -7.48 -9.43 -30.93
CA ALA A 17 -7.70 -9.30 -29.52
C ALA A 17 -7.24 -7.88 -29.19
N TYR A 18 -8.20 -6.96 -29.13
CA TYR A 18 -7.99 -5.68 -28.49
C TYR A 18 -7.61 -6.03 -27.06
N SER A 19 -6.29 -5.94 -26.77
CA SER A 19 -5.83 -5.80 -25.40
C SER A 19 -6.69 -4.71 -24.80
N GLN A 20 -7.50 -5.05 -23.80
CA GLN A 20 -8.13 -4.01 -23.01
C GLN A 20 -6.97 -3.12 -22.56
N LYS A 21 -7.03 -1.82 -22.91
CA LYS A 21 -6.16 -0.85 -22.26
C LYS A 21 -6.32 -1.13 -20.77
N GLY A 22 -5.22 -1.50 -20.11
CA GLY A 22 -5.23 -1.81 -18.69
C GLY A 22 -6.07 -0.78 -17.98
N GLY A 23 -7.04 -1.24 -17.18
CA GLY A 23 -7.84 -0.34 -16.37
C GLY A 23 -6.93 0.62 -15.61
N VAL A 24 -7.44 1.82 -15.35
CA VAL A 24 -6.70 2.89 -14.65
C VAL A 24 -5.88 2.28 -13.51
N GLU A 25 -4.56 2.36 -13.64
CA GLU A 25 -3.62 1.95 -12.60
C GLU A 25 -3.96 2.71 -11.32
N ASN A 26 -3.75 2.12 -10.14
CA ASN A 26 -4.03 2.79 -8.87
C ASN A 26 -3.09 3.99 -8.73
N GLU A 27 -3.51 5.18 -9.18
CA GLU A 27 -2.68 6.38 -9.16
C GLU A 27 -2.51 6.95 -7.74
N PRO A 28 -1.34 7.51 -7.40
CA PRO A 28 -1.14 8.19 -6.12
C PRO A 28 -2.13 9.35 -5.92
N TYR A 29 -2.76 9.40 -4.75
CA TYR A 29 -3.71 10.47 -4.42
C TYR A 29 -2.99 11.79 -4.09
N SER A 30 -3.48 12.89 -4.66
CA SER A 30 -2.97 14.23 -4.38
C SER A 30 -3.45 14.77 -3.03
N THR A 31 -2.53 15.05 -2.11
CA THR A 31 -2.84 15.58 -0.78
C THR A 31 -2.39 17.04 -0.60
N THR A 32 -3.15 17.82 0.19
CA THR A 32 -2.93 19.25 0.46
C THR A 32 -2.33 19.47 1.86
N SER A 33 -1.38 18.62 2.26
CA SER A 33 -0.72 18.75 3.56
C SER A 33 0.16 19.99 3.62
N SER A 34 0.11 20.71 4.74
CA SER A 34 1.01 21.84 5.03
C SER A 34 2.41 21.40 5.48
N LYS A 35 2.59 20.12 5.81
CA LYS A 35 3.90 19.59 6.20
C LYS A 35 4.82 19.46 4.98
N PRO A 36 6.15 19.63 5.16
CA PRO A 36 7.11 19.28 4.14
C PRO A 36 6.94 17.82 3.72
N PHE A 37 6.79 17.59 2.42
CA PHE A 37 6.80 16.25 1.83
C PHE A 37 8.24 15.94 1.44
N PRO A 38 8.87 14.90 2.01
CA PRO A 38 10.18 14.49 1.54
C PRO A 38 10.08 14.07 0.07
N SER A 39 11.11 14.41 -0.68
CA SER A 39 11.26 14.08 -2.09
C SER A 39 12.73 13.81 -2.38
N GLY A 40 12.99 13.01 -3.41
CA GLY A 40 14.35 12.60 -3.76
C GLY A 40 14.44 11.12 -4.06
N LYS A 41 15.62 10.68 -4.49
CA LYS A 41 15.90 9.26 -4.81
C LYS A 41 15.94 8.36 -3.57
N ASP A 42 16.12 8.97 -2.40
CA ASP A 42 16.11 8.35 -1.08
C ASP A 42 14.69 8.13 -0.52
N VAL A 43 13.65 8.62 -1.19
CA VAL A 43 12.26 8.42 -0.78
C VAL A 43 11.65 7.28 -1.60
N TYR A 44 11.38 6.13 -0.95
CA TYR A 44 10.66 5.04 -1.58
C TYR A 44 9.19 5.42 -1.80
N GLY A 45 8.56 6.01 -0.79
CA GLY A 45 7.16 6.40 -0.87
C GLY A 45 6.61 7.00 0.41
N ILE A 46 5.52 7.74 0.25
CA ILE A 46 4.73 8.29 1.35
C ILE A 46 3.33 7.69 1.23
N PHE A 47 2.84 7.10 2.31
CA PHE A 47 1.55 6.43 2.33
C PHE A 47 0.71 6.98 3.48
N GLU A 48 -0.55 7.30 3.18
CA GLU A 48 -1.50 7.79 4.16
C GLU A 48 -2.75 6.92 4.23
N GLY A 49 -3.32 6.83 5.42
CA GLY A 49 -4.52 6.04 5.63
C GLY A 49 -5.18 6.30 6.97
N ARG A 50 -6.27 5.58 7.20
CA ARG A 50 -7.04 5.62 8.45
C ARG A 50 -7.27 4.19 8.90
N GLY A 51 -7.69 4.01 10.15
CA GLY A 51 -8.05 2.69 10.67
C GLY A 51 -8.75 2.81 12.01
N ALA A 52 -9.38 1.72 12.45
CA ALA A 52 -9.99 1.67 13.77
C ALA A 52 -8.88 1.75 14.82
N CYS A 53 -9.01 2.71 15.74
CA CYS A 53 -7.94 2.99 16.69
C CYS A 53 -7.76 1.85 17.71
N GLN A 54 -8.85 1.35 18.31
CA GLN A 54 -8.78 0.27 19.31
C GLN A 54 -8.21 -1.02 18.73
N GLU A 55 -8.67 -1.44 17.54
CA GLU A 55 -8.25 -2.69 16.91
C GLU A 55 -6.75 -2.66 16.55
N LEU A 56 -6.27 -1.57 15.95
CA LEU A 56 -4.84 -1.41 15.67
C LEU A 56 -4.00 -1.28 16.95
N ALA A 57 -4.52 -0.63 17.99
CA ALA A 57 -3.84 -0.55 19.28
C ALA A 57 -3.65 -1.95 19.89
N ALA A 58 -4.67 -2.83 19.79
CA ALA A 58 -4.58 -4.21 20.24
C ALA A 58 -3.52 -5.01 19.47
N VAL A 59 -3.51 -4.92 18.13
CA VAL A 59 -2.49 -5.59 17.29
C VAL A 59 -1.07 -5.13 17.67
N LEU A 60 -0.90 -3.83 17.91
CA LEU A 60 0.39 -3.23 18.24
C LEU A 60 0.75 -3.27 19.74
N LYS A 61 -0.10 -3.87 20.58
CA LYS A 61 0.04 -3.91 22.04
C LYS A 61 0.27 -2.53 22.64
N ARG A 62 -0.58 -1.57 22.25
CA ARG A 62 -0.53 -0.18 22.71
C ARG A 62 -1.75 0.14 23.53
N GLU A 63 -1.54 0.87 24.62
CA GLU A 63 -2.63 1.47 25.38
C GLU A 63 -3.07 2.76 24.72
N VAL A 64 -4.39 2.95 24.64
CA VAL A 64 -5.05 4.15 24.11
C VAL A 64 -6.25 4.48 24.97
N SER A 65 -6.71 5.73 24.92
CA SER A 65 -7.94 6.11 25.61
C SER A 65 -9.15 5.38 25.02
N ALA A 66 -10.18 5.16 25.84
CA ALA A 66 -11.43 4.54 25.41
C ALA A 66 -12.10 5.32 24.26
N ASP A 67 -11.95 6.64 24.24
CA ASP A 67 -12.52 7.52 23.20
C ASP A 67 -11.74 7.47 21.87
N CYS A 68 -10.64 6.72 21.80
CA CYS A 68 -9.90 6.59 20.56
C CYS A 68 -10.63 5.65 19.61
N TYR A 69 -11.44 6.22 18.73
CA TYR A 69 -12.21 5.46 17.74
C TYR A 69 -11.51 5.37 16.38
N LYS A 70 -10.74 6.40 15.98
CA LYS A 70 -10.12 6.51 14.66
C LYS A 70 -8.67 7.01 14.74
N THR A 71 -7.79 6.34 14.01
CA THR A 71 -6.42 6.79 13.80
C THR A 71 -6.20 7.26 12.36
N LYS A 72 -5.33 8.25 12.19
CA LYS A 72 -4.75 8.64 10.90
C LYS A 72 -3.29 8.24 10.90
N TRP A 73 -2.78 7.82 9.76
CA TRP A 73 -1.41 7.38 9.57
C TRP A 73 -0.76 8.13 8.41
N SER A 74 0.49 8.52 8.61
CA SER A 74 1.38 8.99 7.55
C SER A 74 2.70 8.23 7.70
N LEU A 75 2.96 7.32 6.76
CA LEU A 75 4.15 6.48 6.69
C LEU A 75 5.07 7.02 5.61
N TYR A 76 6.33 7.26 5.96
CA TYR A 76 7.39 7.68 5.06
C TYR A 76 8.42 6.56 5.02
N LEU A 77 8.62 5.95 3.85
CA LEU A 77 9.62 4.90 3.63
C LEU A 77 10.81 5.51 2.89
N TYR A 78 11.99 5.34 3.47
CA TYR A 78 13.26 5.78 2.90
C TYR A 78 14.08 4.60 2.42
N GLN A 79 14.85 4.81 1.37
CA GLN A 79 15.74 3.82 0.78
C GLN A 79 17.12 4.44 0.58
N ASN A 80 18.12 3.59 0.40
CA ASN A 80 19.43 4.05 -0.01
C ASN A 80 19.34 4.60 -1.46
N PRO A 81 19.78 5.84 -1.73
CA PRO A 81 19.59 6.47 -3.03
C PRO A 81 20.38 5.84 -4.18
N ASP A 82 21.45 5.10 -3.87
CA ASP A 82 22.34 4.48 -4.87
C ASP A 82 21.93 3.04 -5.18
N THR A 83 21.52 2.29 -4.16
CA THR A 83 21.19 0.85 -4.26
C THR A 83 19.69 0.57 -4.28
N GLN A 84 18.86 1.56 -3.94
CA GLN A 84 17.41 1.42 -3.73
C GLN A 84 17.03 0.41 -2.64
N ALA A 85 17.99 -0.04 -1.82
CA ALA A 85 17.72 -0.95 -0.72
C ALA A 85 16.89 -0.25 0.38
N PRO A 86 15.94 -0.97 1.03
CA PRO A 86 15.24 -0.46 2.20
C PRO A 86 16.19 0.10 3.27
N ALA A 87 15.84 1.23 3.85
CA ALA A 87 16.62 1.88 4.89
C ALA A 87 15.74 2.15 6.12
N THR A 88 15.34 3.39 6.32
CA THR A 88 14.60 3.83 7.50
C THR A 88 13.15 4.17 7.17
N TYR A 89 12.32 4.29 8.20
CA TYR A 89 10.98 4.85 8.06
C TYR A 89 10.68 5.85 9.16
N VAL A 90 9.68 6.70 8.87
CA VAL A 90 9.03 7.56 9.83
C VAL A 90 7.53 7.25 9.79
N LEU A 91 6.92 7.04 10.96
CA LEU A 91 5.50 6.80 11.09
C LEU A 91 4.89 7.83 12.05
N GLU A 92 4.03 8.67 11.48
CA GLU A 92 3.26 9.67 12.20
C GLU A 92 1.78 9.25 12.26
N GLY A 93 1.06 9.72 13.27
CA GLY A 93 -0.36 9.36 13.41
C GLY A 93 -0.88 9.43 14.83
N SER A 94 -2.13 9.00 15.06
CA SER A 94 -2.82 9.23 16.35
C SER A 94 -2.11 8.59 17.56
N PHE A 95 -1.52 7.41 17.45
CA PHE A 95 -0.74 6.80 18.55
C PHE A 95 0.61 7.47 18.79
N TYR A 96 1.12 8.16 17.77
CA TYR A 96 2.48 8.66 17.67
C TYR A 96 2.52 10.20 17.56
N ARG A 97 1.43 10.89 17.93
CA ARG A 97 1.36 12.36 17.83
C ARG A 97 2.40 13.05 18.71
N GLN A 98 2.70 12.45 19.86
CA GLN A 98 3.66 12.97 20.84
C GLN A 98 5.03 12.30 20.70
N ALA A 99 5.08 11.10 20.11
CA ALA A 99 6.29 10.31 19.95
C ALA A 99 6.28 9.66 18.56
N ILE A 100 6.83 10.37 17.57
CA ILE A 100 6.96 9.86 16.19
C ILE A 100 7.72 8.54 16.23
N ARG A 101 7.15 7.49 15.64
CA ARG A 101 7.83 6.20 15.54
C ARG A 101 8.80 6.23 14.38
N LYS A 102 10.02 5.76 14.63
CA LYS A 102 11.10 5.65 13.64
C LYS A 102 11.79 4.31 13.79
N GLY A 103 12.40 3.85 12.71
CA GLY A 103 13.24 2.66 12.73
C GLY A 103 13.63 2.22 11.34
N ASN A 104 13.96 0.94 11.19
CA ASN A 104 14.34 0.34 9.91
C ASN A 104 13.16 -0.43 9.32
N TRP A 105 13.13 -0.53 8.00
CA TRP A 105 12.19 -1.41 7.32
C TRP A 105 12.90 -2.33 6.34
N ARG A 106 12.26 -3.46 6.05
CA ARG A 106 12.70 -4.41 5.04
C ARG A 106 11.52 -4.99 4.29
N MET A 107 11.80 -5.53 3.12
CA MET A 107 10.85 -6.36 2.37
C MET A 107 11.14 -7.83 2.65
N THR A 108 10.08 -8.58 2.94
CA THR A 108 10.11 -10.04 3.11
C THR A 108 9.03 -10.65 2.23
N LYS A 109 9.06 -11.98 2.10
CA LYS A 109 8.02 -12.74 1.39
C LYS A 109 7.11 -13.46 2.36
N GLY A 110 5.85 -13.59 1.94
CA GLY A 110 4.87 -14.47 2.53
C GLY A 110 3.92 -13.78 3.50
N THR A 111 2.64 -13.89 3.19
CA THR A 111 1.55 -13.83 4.16
C THR A 111 1.15 -15.24 4.56
N LYS A 112 0.18 -15.37 5.48
CA LYS A 112 -0.37 -16.69 5.81
C LYS A 112 -1.11 -17.33 4.64
N SER A 113 -1.71 -16.52 3.76
CA SER A 113 -2.50 -16.99 2.62
C SER A 113 -1.67 -17.24 1.36
N ASP A 114 -0.59 -16.50 1.16
CA ASP A 114 0.24 -16.59 -0.05
C ASP A 114 1.73 -16.39 0.30
N PRO A 115 2.60 -17.39 0.05
CA PRO A 115 4.03 -17.29 0.32
C PRO A 115 4.79 -16.30 -0.60
N ASP A 116 4.20 -15.87 -1.71
CA ASP A 116 4.85 -14.96 -2.67
C ASP A 116 4.51 -13.48 -2.46
N ASP A 117 3.55 -13.18 -1.59
CA ASP A 117 3.21 -11.82 -1.20
C ASP A 117 4.43 -11.05 -0.67
N ILE A 118 4.57 -9.79 -1.05
CA ILE A 118 5.61 -8.91 -0.52
C ILE A 118 5.10 -8.26 0.76
N VAL A 119 5.83 -8.42 1.86
CA VAL A 119 5.51 -7.84 3.18
C VAL A 119 6.59 -6.87 3.61
N PHE A 120 6.19 -5.65 3.93
CA PHE A 120 7.04 -4.62 4.54
C PHE A 120 6.99 -4.81 6.05
N GLU A 121 8.15 -5.03 6.66
CA GLU A 121 8.30 -5.19 8.10
C GLU A 121 8.92 -3.90 8.67
N LEU A 122 8.17 -3.17 9.51
CA LEU A 122 8.63 -1.91 10.13
C LEU A 122 9.03 -2.16 11.58
N GLU A 123 10.33 -2.20 11.83
CA GLU A 123 10.89 -2.49 13.15
C GLU A 123 11.25 -1.22 13.91
N ALA A 124 11.05 -1.20 15.22
CA ALA A 124 11.55 -0.13 16.08
C ALA A 124 11.93 -0.72 17.43
N ASP A 125 12.95 -0.14 18.05
CA ASP A 125 13.45 -0.60 19.35
C ASP A 125 12.32 -0.60 20.39
N ASN A 126 12.19 -1.73 21.09
CA ASN A 126 11.20 -1.95 22.15
C ASN A 126 9.74 -1.76 21.72
N GLN A 127 9.41 -1.95 20.44
CA GLN A 127 8.04 -1.91 19.95
C GLN A 127 7.70 -3.10 19.06
N GLN A 128 6.41 -3.47 19.02
CA GLN A 128 5.91 -4.51 18.11
C GLN A 128 6.20 -4.13 16.66
N THR A 129 6.65 -5.08 15.85
CA THR A 129 6.84 -4.92 14.40
C THR A 129 5.49 -4.66 13.74
N ILE A 130 5.44 -3.69 12.83
CA ILE A 130 4.27 -3.45 11.98
C ILE A 130 4.49 -4.20 10.68
N TYR A 131 3.52 -5.03 10.29
CA TYR A 131 3.53 -5.76 9.03
C TYR A 131 2.54 -5.12 8.06
N LEU A 132 3.02 -4.82 6.84
CA LEU A 132 2.20 -4.28 5.77
C LEU A 132 2.38 -5.13 4.51
N MET A 133 1.32 -5.72 3.97
CA MET A 133 1.37 -6.39 2.68
C MET A 133 1.30 -5.36 1.55
N LYS A 134 2.18 -5.48 0.58
CA LYS A 134 2.17 -4.69 -0.65
C LYS A 134 1.10 -5.23 -1.58
N GLY A 135 0.01 -4.49 -1.76
CA GLY A 135 -1.04 -4.82 -2.74
C GLY A 135 -0.58 -4.51 -4.17
N ASP A 136 -0.05 -3.31 -4.35
CA ASP A 136 0.62 -2.87 -5.57
C ASP A 136 1.67 -1.80 -5.23
N ASP A 137 2.12 -0.99 -6.18
CA ASP A 137 3.08 0.07 -5.90
C ASP A 137 2.50 1.24 -5.09
N ASN A 138 1.17 1.35 -5.00
CA ASN A 138 0.46 2.49 -4.44
C ASN A 138 -0.45 2.12 -3.25
N VAL A 139 -0.57 0.84 -2.90
CA VAL A 139 -1.46 0.36 -1.84
C VAL A 139 -0.73 -0.62 -0.91
N LEU A 140 -0.82 -0.33 0.39
CA LEU A 140 -0.35 -1.21 1.47
C LEU A 140 -1.52 -1.60 2.38
N PHE A 141 -1.58 -2.87 2.80
CA PHE A 141 -2.58 -3.38 3.73
C PHE A 141 -1.93 -3.73 5.07
N PHE A 142 -2.51 -3.29 6.19
CA PHE A 142 -2.03 -3.76 7.49
C PHE A 142 -2.29 -5.25 7.66
N LEU A 143 -1.34 -5.92 8.30
CA LEU A 143 -1.47 -7.28 8.77
C LEU A 143 -1.50 -7.34 10.30
N ASP A 144 -2.08 -8.40 10.84
CA ASP A 144 -1.90 -8.77 12.24
C ASP A 144 -0.51 -9.40 12.49
N ASN A 145 -0.25 -9.80 13.74
CA ASN A 145 1.02 -10.41 14.13
C ASN A 145 1.25 -11.82 13.53
N ASP A 146 0.20 -12.46 13.01
CA ASP A 146 0.25 -13.76 12.33
C ASP A 146 0.30 -13.60 10.79
N LYS A 147 0.51 -12.36 10.30
CA LYS A 147 0.55 -11.98 8.89
C LYS A 147 -0.77 -12.29 8.14
N ASN A 148 -1.91 -12.20 8.82
CA ASN A 148 -3.23 -12.13 8.16
C ASN A 148 -3.58 -10.68 7.83
N ILE A 149 -4.23 -10.45 6.70
CA ILE A 149 -4.74 -9.13 6.33
C ILE A 149 -5.80 -8.70 7.35
N LEU A 150 -5.66 -7.48 7.89
CA LEU A 150 -6.72 -6.86 8.67
C LEU A 150 -7.88 -6.48 7.75
N THR A 151 -9.01 -7.14 7.93
CA THR A 151 -10.23 -6.82 7.19
C THR A 151 -10.96 -5.67 7.85
N GLY A 152 -11.27 -4.64 7.06
CA GLY A 152 -12.03 -3.50 7.53
C GLY A 152 -13.48 -3.81 7.89
N ASN A 153 -14.18 -2.80 8.37
CA ASN A 153 -15.62 -2.81 8.61
C ASN A 153 -16.30 -1.61 7.92
N GLU A 154 -17.57 -1.37 8.21
CA GLU A 154 -18.38 -0.26 7.65
C GLU A 154 -17.80 1.15 7.89
N HIS A 155 -16.86 1.31 8.83
CA HIS A 155 -16.29 2.60 9.19
C HIS A 155 -14.80 2.74 8.86
N PHE A 156 -14.07 1.63 8.76
CA PHE A 156 -12.62 1.65 8.64
C PHE A 156 -12.12 0.61 7.63
N ASN A 157 -11.19 1.04 6.79
CA ASN A 157 -10.32 0.16 6.02
C ASN A 157 -8.92 0.19 6.63
N TYR A 158 -8.18 -0.91 6.55
CA TYR A 158 -6.82 -1.02 7.08
C TYR A 158 -5.80 -0.85 5.97
N THR A 159 -5.96 0.22 5.19
CA THR A 159 -5.23 0.46 3.95
C THR A 159 -4.50 1.79 4.00
N LEU A 160 -3.24 1.79 3.57
CA LEU A 160 -2.46 3.00 3.32
C LEU A 160 -2.28 3.17 1.81
N ASN A 161 -2.61 4.36 1.31
CA ASN A 161 -2.50 4.68 -0.11
C ASN A 161 -1.32 5.63 -0.32
N ARG A 162 -0.59 5.44 -1.40
CA ARG A 162 0.50 6.33 -1.79
C ARG A 162 -0.07 7.71 -2.05
N VAL A 163 0.61 8.72 -1.53
CA VAL A 163 0.24 10.11 -1.71
C VAL A 163 1.36 10.88 -2.41
N GLN A 164 0.94 11.90 -3.14
CA GLN A 164 1.82 12.90 -3.74
C GLN A 164 1.39 14.30 -3.32
N LYS A 165 2.36 15.21 -3.22
CA LYS A 165 2.06 16.60 -2.90
C LYS A 165 1.31 17.23 -4.07
N LYS A 166 0.13 17.81 -3.80
CA LYS A 166 -0.51 18.68 -4.78
C LYS A 166 0.35 19.94 -4.95
N LEU A 167 0.94 20.13 -6.12
CA LEU A 167 1.54 21.41 -6.48
C LEU A 167 0.39 22.42 -6.61
N VAL A 168 0.44 23.50 -5.84
CA VAL A 168 -0.48 24.63 -6.00
C VAL A 168 0.17 25.50 -7.07
N GLU A 169 -0.43 25.54 -8.25
CA GLU A 169 -0.10 26.50 -9.32
C GLU A 169 -0.55 27.92 -8.93
#